data_AF-A0A2N1PGL7-F1
#
_entry.id   AF-A0A2N1PGL7-F1
#
_cell.length_a   1.000
_cell.length_b   1.000
_cell.length_c   1.000
_cell.angle_alpha   90.00
_cell.angle_beta   90.00
_cell.angle_gamma   90.00
#
_symmetry.space_group_name_H-M   'P 1'
#
loop_
_entity.id
_entity.type
_entity.pdbx_description
1 polymer ?
#
loop_
_entity_poly.entity_id
_entity_poly.type
_entity_poly.pdbx_seq_one_letter_code
_entity_poly.pdbx_strand_id
1 'polypeptide(L)'
;MLHIVKKDVPKTREKIVVRLSAVLAALAVASVIVVFAGANPIELYIGIVQGCFGSVYRFSATIEKMVPLLVLSLGVMVAFKMRFWNIGAEGQFLMGAVGTTLVVRLLPDLPLPIMLLLMIVVSFVFGAVWLMIPAFFKARFGTNETLFTLMLNYIALTLVTALQYDFWKDPAANGMPK
;
A
#
# COMPACT_ATOMS: atom_id res chain seq x y z
N MET A 1 -35.64 8.57 31.57
CA MET A 1 -34.66 7.46 31.66
C MET A 1 -34.52 6.85 30.28
N LEU A 2 -33.37 7.02 29.62
CA LEU A 2 -33.10 6.37 28.33
C LEU A 2 -32.73 4.90 28.59
N HIS A 3 -33.59 3.98 28.17
CA HIS A 3 -33.33 2.54 28.23
C HIS A 3 -32.48 2.15 27.01
N ILE A 4 -31.16 2.07 27.17
CA ILE A 4 -30.25 1.65 26.09
C ILE A 4 -30.31 0.12 26.00
N VAL A 5 -30.97 -0.39 24.96
CA VAL A 5 -31.06 -1.83 24.68
C VAL A 5 -30.03 -2.19 23.61
N LYS A 6 -29.36 -3.32 23.78
CA LYS A 6 -28.40 -3.86 22.79
C LYS A 6 -29.16 -4.21 21.52
N LYS A 7 -28.86 -3.52 20.41
CA LYS A 7 -29.47 -3.80 19.11
C LYS A 7 -29.09 -5.20 18.64
N ASP A 8 -30.07 -6.00 18.23
CA ASP A 8 -29.83 -7.31 17.61
C ASP A 8 -28.95 -7.19 16.36
N VAL A 9 -28.31 -8.30 16.00
CA VAL A 9 -27.41 -8.37 14.84
C VAL A 9 -28.15 -7.85 13.61
N PRO A 10 -27.65 -6.79 12.94
CA PRO A 10 -28.39 -6.15 11.85
C PRO A 10 -28.68 -7.17 10.75
N LYS A 11 -29.94 -7.18 10.29
CA LYS A 11 -30.39 -8.04 9.19
C LYS A 11 -29.55 -7.77 7.94
N THR A 12 -29.39 -8.77 7.06
CA THR A 12 -28.59 -8.64 5.81
C THR A 12 -28.97 -7.40 4.99
N ARG A 13 -30.27 -7.07 4.91
CA ARG A 13 -30.77 -5.85 4.27
C ARG A 13 -30.22 -4.57 4.91
N GLU A 14 -30.20 -4.49 6.24
CA GLU A 14 -29.63 -3.33 6.95
C GLU A 14 -28.14 -3.17 6.67
N LYS A 15 -27.38 -4.29 6.65
CA LYS A 15 -25.94 -4.26 6.32
C LYS A 15 -25.68 -3.72 4.91
N ILE A 16 -26.47 -4.14 3.93
CA ILE A 16 -26.35 -3.68 2.53
C ILE A 16 -26.70 -2.20 2.43
N VAL A 17 -27.81 -1.77 3.04
CA VAL A 17 -28.24 -0.36 3.04
C VAL A 17 -27.20 0.54 3.69
N VAL A 18 -26.64 0.14 4.82
CA VAL A 18 -25.57 0.90 5.50
C VAL A 18 -24.32 1.02 4.61
N ARG A 19 -23.89 -0.07 3.96
CA ARG A 19 -22.71 -0.02 3.07
C ARG A 19 -22.96 0.85 1.84
N LEU A 20 -24.10 0.70 1.18
CA LEU A 20 -24.44 1.49 -0.01
C LEU A 20 -24.59 2.98 0.33
N SER A 21 -25.28 3.30 1.43
CA SER A 21 -25.41 4.69 1.88
C SER A 21 -24.07 5.31 2.26
N ALA A 22 -23.17 4.55 2.90
CA ALA A 22 -21.81 5.03 3.20
C ALA A 22 -21.01 5.33 1.91
N VAL A 23 -21.11 4.48 0.88
CA VAL A 23 -20.46 4.71 -0.42
C VAL A 23 -21.03 5.96 -1.10
N LEU A 24 -22.36 6.09 -1.14
CA LEU A 24 -23.01 7.27 -1.73
C LEU A 24 -22.66 8.55 -0.98
N ALA A 25 -22.61 8.52 0.35
CA ALA A 25 -22.20 9.65 1.17
C ALA A 25 -20.74 10.04 0.89
N ALA A 26 -19.83 9.07 0.78
CA ALA A 26 -18.44 9.32 0.43
C ALA A 26 -18.31 9.96 -0.96
N LEU A 27 -19.06 9.49 -1.96
CA LEU A 27 -19.10 10.10 -3.29
C LEU A 27 -19.67 11.53 -3.21
N ALA A 28 -20.75 11.75 -2.46
CA ALA A 28 -21.31 13.09 -2.30
C ALA A 28 -20.30 14.08 -1.67
N VAL A 29 -19.60 13.66 -0.62
CA VAL A 29 -18.56 14.47 0.03
C VAL A 29 -17.40 14.76 -0.93
N ALA A 30 -16.94 13.76 -1.68
CA ALA A 30 -15.91 13.96 -2.69
C ALA A 30 -16.37 14.95 -3.78
N SER A 31 -17.63 14.85 -4.22
CA SER A 31 -18.22 15.79 -5.18
C SER A 31 -18.20 17.23 -4.68
N VAL A 32 -18.55 17.44 -3.41
CA VAL A 32 -18.52 18.77 -2.78
C VAL A 32 -17.11 19.38 -2.84
N ILE A 33 -16.08 18.60 -2.51
CA ILE A 33 -14.68 19.05 -2.58
C ILE A 33 -14.30 19.45 -4.02
N VAL A 34 -14.75 18.68 -5.01
CA VAL A 34 -14.44 18.91 -6.42
C VAL A 34 -15.11 20.19 -6.94
N VAL A 35 -16.34 20.46 -6.52
CA VAL A 35 -17.02 21.73 -6.81
C VAL A 35 -16.25 22.90 -6.19
N PHE A 36 -15.79 22.78 -4.94
CA PHE A 36 -14.97 23.82 -4.30
C PHE A 36 -13.63 24.03 -4.99
N ALA A 37 -13.07 23.00 -5.63
CA ALA A 37 -11.87 23.11 -6.46
C ALA A 37 -12.14 23.71 -7.86
N GLY A 38 -13.39 24.04 -8.19
CA GLY A 38 -13.79 24.63 -9.47
C GLY A 38 -13.92 23.63 -10.62
N ALA A 39 -13.99 22.32 -10.33
CA ALA A 39 -14.12 21.27 -11.33
C ALA A 39 -15.51 20.62 -11.31
N ASN A 40 -15.90 19.98 -12.43
CA ASN A 40 -17.16 19.27 -12.55
C ASN A 40 -17.07 17.85 -11.92
N PRO A 41 -17.85 17.52 -10.87
CA PRO A 41 -17.81 16.20 -10.25
C PRO A 41 -18.22 15.06 -11.19
N ILE A 42 -19.16 15.32 -12.10
CA ILE A 42 -19.63 14.29 -13.05
C ILE A 42 -18.49 13.92 -14.00
N GLU A 43 -17.78 14.91 -14.52
CA GLU A 43 -16.60 14.68 -15.37
C GLU A 43 -15.49 13.95 -14.63
N LEU A 44 -15.28 14.26 -13.34
CA LEU A 44 -14.33 13.51 -12.51
C LEU A 44 -14.69 12.02 -12.44
N TYR A 45 -15.95 11.68 -12.12
CA TYR A 45 -16.35 10.28 -11.99
C TYR A 45 -16.32 9.53 -13.32
N ILE A 46 -16.75 10.19 -14.41
CA ILE A 46 -16.60 9.64 -15.76
C ILE A 46 -15.12 9.42 -16.07
N GLY A 47 -14.26 10.38 -15.72
CA GLY A 47 -12.81 10.29 -15.87
C GLY A 47 -12.21 9.13 -15.09
N ILE A 48 -12.65 8.86 -13.86
CA ILE A 48 -12.23 7.71 -13.07
C ILE A 48 -12.63 6.39 -13.77
N VAL A 49 -13.89 6.27 -14.20
CA VAL A 49 -14.38 5.05 -14.87
C VAL A 49 -13.63 4.82 -16.19
N GLN A 50 -13.45 5.86 -17.00
CA GLN A 50 -12.68 5.78 -18.23
C GLN A 50 -11.19 5.55 -17.97
N GLY A 51 -10.65 6.08 -16.87
CA GLY A 51 -9.28 5.88 -16.43
C GLY A 51 -8.99 4.43 -16.06
N CYS A 52 -9.97 3.73 -15.49
CA CYS A 52 -9.85 2.32 -15.10
C CYS A 52 -10.26 1.34 -16.22
N PHE A 53 -11.33 1.63 -16.97
CA PHE A 53 -11.97 0.67 -17.90
C PHE A 53 -12.01 1.15 -19.35
N GLY A 54 -11.53 2.36 -19.67
CA GLY A 54 -11.70 2.95 -20.99
C GLY A 54 -10.88 2.30 -22.12
N SER A 55 -9.94 1.42 -21.79
CA SER A 55 -9.21 0.60 -22.77
C SER A 55 -8.63 -0.65 -22.11
N VAL A 56 -8.24 -1.63 -22.93
CA VAL A 56 -7.53 -2.84 -22.46
C VAL A 56 -6.25 -2.45 -21.70
N TYR A 57 -5.49 -1.48 -22.20
CA TYR A 57 -4.26 -1.01 -21.54
C TYR A 57 -4.54 -0.41 -20.16
N ARG A 58 -5.54 0.47 -20.04
CA ARG A 58 -5.93 1.09 -18.76
C ARG A 58 -6.44 0.07 -17.75
N PHE A 59 -7.15 -0.93 -18.22
CA PHE A 59 -7.61 -2.03 -17.40
C PHE A 59 -6.44 -2.89 -16.90
N SER A 60 -5.50 -3.25 -17.79
CA SER A 60 -4.27 -3.95 -17.40
C SER A 60 -3.46 -3.16 -16.38
N ALA A 61 -3.28 -1.84 -16.58
CA ALA A 61 -2.59 -0.98 -15.62
C ALA A 61 -3.30 -0.92 -14.25
N THR A 62 -4.64 -1.01 -14.25
CA THR A 62 -5.43 -1.11 -13.01
C THR A 62 -5.15 -2.43 -12.29
N ILE A 63 -5.10 -3.55 -13.03
CA ILE A 63 -4.76 -4.86 -12.49
C ILE A 63 -3.32 -4.88 -11.96
N GLU A 64 -2.37 -4.33 -12.70
CA GLU A 64 -0.95 -4.25 -12.31
C GLU A 64 -0.77 -3.55 -10.96
N LYS A 65 -1.55 -2.50 -10.68
CA LYS A 65 -1.56 -1.82 -9.37
C LYS A 65 -2.34 -2.58 -8.31
N MET A 66 -3.44 -3.24 -8.69
CA MET A 66 -4.30 -3.97 -7.78
C MET A 66 -3.63 -5.22 -7.20
N VAL A 67 -2.89 -5.97 -8.03
CA VAL A 67 -2.22 -7.21 -7.63
C VAL A 67 -1.31 -7.02 -6.40
N PRO A 68 -0.33 -6.10 -6.38
CA PRO A 68 0.53 -5.92 -5.22
C PRO A 68 -0.26 -5.46 -3.99
N LEU A 69 -1.27 -4.59 -4.14
CA LEU A 69 -2.12 -4.16 -3.02
C LEU A 69 -2.89 -5.33 -2.39
N LEU A 70 -3.42 -6.25 -3.20
CA LEU A 70 -4.11 -7.44 -2.72
C LEU A 70 -3.13 -8.39 -2.01
N VAL A 71 -1.95 -8.63 -2.59
CA VAL A 71 -0.93 -9.50 -1.99
C VAL A 71 -0.46 -8.93 -0.63
N LEU A 72 -0.20 -7.62 -0.56
CA LEU A 72 0.14 -6.94 0.69
C LEU A 72 -0.98 -7.04 1.72
N SER A 73 -2.23 -6.85 1.30
CA SER A 73 -3.40 -6.97 2.19
C SER A 73 -3.52 -8.38 2.80
N LEU A 74 -3.25 -9.42 2.01
CA LEU A 74 -3.23 -10.81 2.49
C LEU A 74 -2.13 -11.03 3.55
N GLY A 75 -0.94 -10.47 3.35
CA GLY A 75 0.16 -10.55 4.32
C GLY A 75 -0.18 -9.83 5.63
N VAL A 76 -0.69 -8.60 5.56
CA VAL A 76 -1.05 -7.80 6.74
C VAL A 76 -2.21 -8.43 7.52
N MET A 77 -3.12 -9.14 6.86
CA MET A 77 -4.22 -9.86 7.52
C MET A 77 -3.72 -10.84 8.59
N VAL A 78 -2.55 -11.47 8.39
CA VAL A 78 -1.94 -12.36 9.39
C VAL A 78 -1.54 -11.60 10.64
N ALA A 79 -0.96 -10.40 10.50
CA ALA A 79 -0.62 -9.53 11.63
C ALA A 79 -1.86 -9.09 12.42
N PHE A 80 -2.94 -8.72 11.72
CA PHE A 80 -4.20 -8.34 12.36
C PHE A 80 -4.86 -9.49 13.12
N LYS A 81 -4.74 -10.75 12.64
CA LYS A 81 -5.20 -11.91 13.42
C LYS A 81 -4.49 -12.06 14.76
N MET A 82 -3.23 -11.63 14.85
CA MET A 82 -2.45 -11.63 16.09
C MET A 82 -2.67 -10.37 16.95
N ARG A 83 -3.65 -9.53 16.60
CA ARG A 83 -3.90 -8.21 17.23
C ARG A 83 -2.71 -7.24 17.14
N PHE A 84 -1.80 -7.48 16.20
CA PHE A 84 -0.72 -6.55 15.89
C PHE A 84 -1.19 -5.62 14.78
N TRP A 85 -1.46 -4.36 15.12
CA TRP A 85 -2.01 -3.36 14.20
C TRP A 85 -0.92 -2.78 13.28
N ASN A 86 -0.43 -3.61 12.35
CA ASN A 86 0.54 -3.21 11.35
C ASN A 86 -0.10 -2.36 10.24
N ILE A 87 0.24 -1.07 10.18
CA ILE A 87 -0.08 -0.19 9.04
C ILE A 87 1.17 0.21 8.24
N GLY A 88 2.29 -0.47 8.48
CA GLY A 88 3.60 -0.24 7.86
C GLY A 88 3.87 -1.05 6.60
N ALA A 89 2.81 -1.54 5.92
CA ALA A 89 2.95 -2.42 4.77
C ALA A 89 3.63 -1.74 3.57
N GLU A 90 3.40 -0.43 3.41
CA GLU A 90 4.04 0.39 2.38
C GLU A 90 5.56 0.44 2.56
N GLY A 91 6.04 0.67 3.78
CA GLY A 91 7.47 0.66 4.08
C GLY A 91 8.10 -0.71 3.86
N GLN A 92 7.40 -1.79 4.23
CA GLN A 92 7.87 -3.16 3.96
C GLN A 92 7.97 -3.46 2.46
N PHE A 93 6.99 -3.01 1.68
CA PHE A 93 7.01 -3.11 0.23
C PHE A 93 8.20 -2.35 -0.38
N LEU A 94 8.39 -1.09 0.05
CA LEU A 94 9.49 -0.24 -0.40
C LEU A 94 10.86 -0.86 -0.09
N MET A 95 11.05 -1.36 1.13
CA MET A 95 12.32 -2.01 1.50
C MET A 95 12.51 -3.35 0.79
N GLY A 96 11.44 -4.10 0.54
CA GLY A 96 11.49 -5.27 -0.35
C GLY A 96 11.98 -4.91 -1.75
N ALA A 97 11.46 -3.80 -2.32
CA ALA A 97 11.89 -3.28 -3.61
C ALA A 97 13.35 -2.79 -3.62
N VAL A 98 13.85 -2.23 -2.51
CA VAL A 98 15.29 -1.95 -2.34
C VAL A 98 16.10 -3.25 -2.44
N GLY A 99 15.67 -4.30 -1.73
CA GLY A 99 16.32 -5.61 -1.76
C GLY A 99 16.35 -6.23 -3.16
N THR A 100 15.23 -6.20 -3.90
CA THR A 100 15.20 -6.73 -5.28
C THR A 100 16.10 -5.92 -6.23
N THR A 101 16.11 -4.60 -6.09
CA THR A 101 16.96 -3.71 -6.89
C THR A 101 18.44 -4.00 -6.65
N LEU A 102 18.84 -4.26 -5.40
CA LEU A 102 20.20 -4.65 -5.06
C LEU A 102 20.61 -5.96 -5.73
N VAL A 103 19.71 -6.95 -5.82
CA VAL A 103 20.00 -8.22 -6.53
C VAL A 103 20.32 -7.95 -7.99
N VAL A 104 19.47 -7.22 -8.71
CA VAL A 104 19.67 -6.93 -10.13
C VAL A 104 20.94 -6.12 -10.36
N ARG A 105 21.24 -5.17 -9.47
CA ARG A 105 22.40 -4.29 -9.60
C ARG A 105 23.73 -4.97 -9.28
N LEU A 106 23.75 -5.86 -8.28
CA LEU A 106 24.97 -6.55 -7.85
C LEU A 106 25.25 -7.83 -8.64
N LEU A 107 24.21 -8.44 -9.20
CA LEU A 107 24.26 -9.74 -9.88
C LEU A 107 23.57 -9.69 -11.25
N PRO A 108 23.97 -8.78 -12.16
CA PRO A 108 23.27 -8.55 -13.43
C PRO A 108 23.33 -9.73 -14.41
N ASP A 109 24.39 -10.55 -14.33
CA ASP A 109 24.64 -11.64 -15.30
C ASP A 109 23.98 -12.97 -14.92
N LEU A 110 23.14 -12.99 -13.87
CA LEU A 110 22.46 -14.21 -13.44
C LEU A 110 21.41 -14.66 -14.47
N PRO A 111 21.28 -15.99 -14.69
CA PRO A 111 20.16 -16.52 -15.46
C PRO A 111 18.83 -16.07 -14.87
N LEU A 112 17.89 -15.66 -15.73
CA LEU A 112 16.61 -15.07 -15.35
C LEU A 112 15.84 -15.87 -14.26
N PRO A 113 15.73 -17.21 -14.32
CA PRO A 113 15.02 -17.97 -13.28
C PRO A 113 15.67 -17.85 -11.89
N ILE A 114 17.01 -17.85 -11.83
CA ILE A 114 17.77 -17.77 -10.58
C ILE A 114 17.68 -16.36 -10.03
N MET A 115 17.79 -15.34 -10.89
CA MET A 115 17.63 -13.95 -10.51
C MET A 115 16.25 -13.71 -9.87
N LEU A 116 15.17 -14.17 -10.51
CA LEU A 116 13.81 -14.02 -9.97
C LEU A 116 13.63 -14.69 -8.61
N LEU A 117 14.15 -15.91 -8.45
CA LEU A 117 14.10 -16.63 -7.17
C LEU A 117 14.86 -15.85 -6.08
N LEU A 118 16.05 -15.35 -6.40
CA LEU A 118 16.87 -14.59 -5.47
C LEU A 118 16.21 -13.26 -5.09
N MET A 119 15.61 -12.55 -6.05
CA MET A 119 14.82 -11.35 -5.80
C MET A 119 13.69 -11.61 -4.81
N ILE A 120 12.95 -12.71 -4.96
CA ILE A 120 11.86 -13.08 -4.04
C ILE A 120 12.41 -13.29 -2.63
N VAL A 121 13.50 -14.05 -2.48
CA VAL A 121 14.11 -14.34 -1.17
C VAL A 121 14.64 -13.06 -0.51
N VAL A 122 15.39 -12.24 -1.25
CA VAL A 122 15.96 -11.00 -0.72
C VAL A 122 14.84 -9.99 -0.39
N SER A 123 13.82 -9.87 -1.23
CA SER A 123 12.64 -9.03 -0.94
C SER A 123 11.95 -9.45 0.35
N PHE A 124 11.79 -10.75 0.58
CA PHE A 124 11.18 -11.28 1.79
C PHE A 124 12.02 -10.92 3.02
N VAL A 125 13.34 -11.11 2.95
CA VAL A 125 14.26 -10.78 4.05
C VAL A 125 14.21 -9.28 4.38
N PHE A 126 14.29 -8.40 3.38
CA PHE A 126 14.25 -6.95 3.59
C PHE A 126 12.93 -6.50 4.22
N GLY A 127 11.79 -6.99 3.70
CA GLY A 127 10.48 -6.70 4.29
C GLY A 127 10.34 -7.22 5.72
N ALA A 128 10.84 -8.44 5.99
CA ALA A 128 10.82 -9.04 7.32
C ALA A 128 11.69 -8.26 8.32
N VAL A 129 12.90 -7.87 7.93
CA VAL A 129 13.79 -7.04 8.76
C VAL A 129 13.11 -5.70 9.07
N TRP A 130 12.43 -5.09 8.09
CA TRP A 130 11.74 -3.82 8.30
C TRP A 130 10.58 -3.93 9.31
N LEU A 131 9.79 -5.00 9.24
CA LEU A 131 8.73 -5.27 10.23
C LEU A 131 9.30 -5.67 11.60
N MET A 132 10.47 -6.29 11.64
CA MET A 132 11.09 -6.75 12.87
C MET A 132 11.46 -5.59 13.79
N ILE A 133 11.80 -4.43 13.24
CA ILE A 133 12.11 -3.21 14.01
C ILE A 133 10.94 -2.85 14.96
N PRO A 134 9.74 -2.48 14.49
CA PRO A 134 8.63 -2.12 15.38
C PRO A 134 8.13 -3.31 16.20
N ALA A 135 8.22 -4.55 15.67
CA ALA A 135 7.84 -5.75 16.40
C ALA A 135 8.73 -5.99 17.64
N PHE A 136 10.05 -5.79 17.51
CA PHE A 136 10.99 -5.89 18.62
C PHE A 136 10.70 -4.84 19.69
N PHE A 137 10.51 -3.58 19.30
CA PHE A 137 10.22 -2.51 20.25
C PHE A 137 8.84 -2.69 20.91
N LYS A 138 7.87 -3.28 20.21
CA LYS A 138 6.60 -3.67 20.80
C LYS A 138 6.79 -4.76 21.86
N ALA A 139 7.51 -5.82 21.52
CA ALA A 139 7.73 -6.97 22.40
C ALA A 139 8.55 -6.60 23.65
N ARG A 140 9.55 -5.74 23.51
CA ARG A 140 10.44 -5.36 24.62
C ARG A 140 9.91 -4.20 25.46
N PHE A 141 9.30 -3.19 24.83
CA PHE A 141 8.97 -1.92 25.50
C PHE A 141 7.46 -1.61 25.50
N GLY A 142 6.62 -2.43 24.87
CA GLY A 142 5.17 -2.21 24.86
C GLY A 142 4.72 -0.99 24.05
N THR A 143 5.57 -0.50 23.13
CA THR A 143 5.30 0.71 22.32
C THR A 143 4.02 0.60 21.48
N ASN A 144 3.52 1.75 20.99
CA ASN A 144 2.41 1.76 20.05
C ASN A 144 2.91 1.35 18.64
N GLU A 145 2.60 0.13 18.25
CA GLU A 145 2.98 -0.46 16.96
C GLU A 145 2.34 0.24 15.77
N THR A 146 1.15 0.83 15.93
CA THR A 146 0.43 1.51 14.85
C THR A 146 1.18 2.76 14.44
N LEU A 147 1.54 3.60 15.43
CA LEU A 147 2.30 4.82 15.18
C LEU A 147 3.71 4.49 14.68
N PHE A 148 4.38 3.50 15.27
CA PHE A 148 5.74 3.14 14.87
C PHE A 148 5.78 2.64 13.42
N THR A 149 4.90 1.70 13.06
CA THR A 149 4.85 1.17 11.69
C THR A 149 4.50 2.25 10.66
N LEU A 150 3.63 3.21 11.01
CA LEU A 150 3.35 4.38 10.17
C LEU A 150 4.57 5.28 9.99
N MET A 151 5.28 5.60 11.07
CA MET A 151 6.48 6.44 11.02
C MET A 151 7.59 5.80 10.17
N LEU A 152 7.72 4.48 10.23
CA LEU A 152 8.67 3.75 9.41
C LEU A 152 8.35 3.76 7.91
N ASN A 153 7.08 3.97 7.50
CA ASN A 153 6.78 4.17 6.08
C ASN A 153 7.46 5.44 5.53
N TYR A 154 7.41 6.54 6.28
CA TYR A 154 8.05 7.79 5.87
C TYR A 154 9.58 7.67 5.80
N ILE A 155 10.17 6.92 6.73
CA ILE A 155 11.61 6.64 6.71
C ILE A 155 11.95 5.79 5.47
N ALA A 156 11.20 4.74 5.19
CA ALA A 156 11.41 3.91 3.99
C ALA A 156 11.29 4.74 2.71
N LEU A 157 10.28 5.59 2.60
CA LEU A 157 10.07 6.46 1.45
C LEU A 157 11.25 7.44 1.26
N THR A 158 11.70 8.07 2.34
CA THR A 158 12.86 8.97 2.30
C THR A 158 14.13 8.23 1.90
N LEU A 159 14.36 7.02 2.44
CA LEU A 159 15.50 6.19 2.07
C LEU A 159 15.48 5.79 0.60
N VAL A 160 14.33 5.32 0.10
CA VAL A 160 14.16 4.98 -1.31
C VAL A 160 14.39 6.21 -2.19
N THR A 161 13.87 7.37 -1.79
CA THR A 161 14.07 8.64 -2.51
C THR A 161 15.56 9.01 -2.58
N ALA A 162 16.28 8.95 -1.45
CA ALA A 162 17.72 9.19 -1.41
C ALA A 162 18.51 8.19 -2.27
N LEU A 163 18.14 6.90 -2.22
CA LEU A 163 18.75 5.88 -3.07
C LEU A 163 18.54 6.19 -4.56
N GLN A 164 17.32 6.55 -4.96
CA GLN A 164 17.01 6.84 -6.36
C GLN A 164 17.73 8.09 -6.89
N TYR A 165 17.75 9.18 -6.12
CA TYR A 165 18.23 10.47 -6.61
C TYR A 165 19.70 10.76 -6.33
N ASP A 166 20.29 10.14 -5.30
CA ASP A 166 21.67 10.40 -4.92
C ASP A 166 22.58 9.21 -5.23
N PHE A 167 22.27 8.03 -4.69
CA PHE A 167 23.22 6.90 -4.68
C PHE A 167 23.16 5.99 -5.90
N TRP A 168 21.98 5.75 -6.48
CA TRP A 168 21.78 4.83 -7.59
C TRP A 168 21.61 5.51 -8.95
N LYS A 169 21.69 6.84 -8.97
CA LYS A 169 21.61 7.68 -10.15
C LYS A 169 22.62 7.20 -11.20
N ASP A 170 22.16 6.96 -12.43
CA ASP A 170 23.05 6.72 -13.56
C ASP A 170 23.39 8.06 -14.24
N PRO A 171 24.67 8.49 -14.26
CA PRO A 171 25.07 9.69 -14.98
C PRO A 171 24.76 9.63 -16.49
N ALA A 172 24.67 8.43 -17.06
CA ALA A 172 24.39 8.23 -18.48
C ALA A 172 22.89 8.27 -18.85
N ALA A 173 21.98 8.17 -17.88
CA ALA A 173 20.53 8.07 -18.11
C ALA A 173 19.76 9.35 -17.76
N ASN A 174 20.38 10.54 -17.90
CA ASN A 174 19.78 11.84 -17.56
C ASN A 174 19.17 11.90 -16.14
N GLY A 175 19.78 11.19 -15.18
CA GLY A 175 19.39 11.23 -13.77
C GLY A 175 18.32 10.23 -13.35
N MET A 176 17.94 9.29 -14.20
CA MET A 176 17.17 8.11 -13.78
C MET A 176 18.10 7.06 -13.11
N PRO A 177 17.66 6.39 -12.03
CA PRO A 177 18.43 5.33 -11.41
C PRO A 177 18.58 4.11 -12.34
N LYS A 178 19.78 3.49 -12.30
CA LYS A 178 20.17 2.30 -13.09
C LYS A 178 19.60 1.01 -12.51
#